data_AF-A0A833ZS75-F1
#
_entry.id   AF-A0A833ZS75-F1
#
_cell.length_a   1.000
_cell.length_b   1.000
_cell.length_c   1.000
_cell.angle_alpha   90.00
_cell.angle_beta   90.00
_cell.angle_gamma   90.00
#
_symmetry.space_group_name_H-M   'P 1'
#
loop_
_entity.id
_entity.type
_entity.pdbx_description
1 polymer ?
#
loop_
_entity_poly.entity_id
_entity_poly.type
_entity_poly.pdbx_seq_one_letter_code
_entity_poly.pdbx_strand_id
1 'polypeptide(L)'
;MFLLTSKKTVRMPMVTRRLRDPDTNPCLLESDASARCMDENNYDKERCSTYFLRYKNCRKFWNSVMMQRRQNGVKPPMPTAAERDEILGAMGKMPY
;
A
#
# COMPACT_ATOMS: atom_id res chain seq x y z
N MET A 1 -31.46 -9.57 -18.96
CA MET A 1 -30.74 -8.27 -19.03
C MET A 1 -29.40 -8.46 -18.34
N PHE A 2 -28.36 -8.83 -19.09
CA PHE A 2 -27.01 -9.03 -18.55
C PHE A 2 -26.26 -7.69 -18.63
N LEU A 3 -26.03 -7.04 -17.49
CA LEU A 3 -25.13 -5.89 -17.41
C LEU A 3 -23.70 -6.41 -17.50
N LEU A 4 -23.18 -6.49 -18.73
CA LEU A 4 -21.75 -6.57 -18.97
C LEU A 4 -21.16 -5.20 -18.62
N THR A 5 -20.70 -5.06 -17.38
CA THR A 5 -19.88 -3.92 -16.98
C THR A 5 -18.63 -3.93 -17.85
N SER A 6 -18.60 -2.98 -18.78
CA SER A 6 -17.49 -2.72 -19.69
C SER A 6 -16.21 -2.57 -18.88
N LYS A 7 -15.36 -3.60 -18.86
CA LYS A 7 -13.97 -3.49 -18.44
C LYS A 7 -13.28 -2.59 -19.47
N LYS A 8 -13.35 -1.27 -19.25
CA LYS A 8 -12.48 -0.33 -19.95
C LYS A 8 -11.05 -0.76 -19.68
N THR A 9 -10.36 -1.30 -20.69
CA THR A 9 -8.91 -1.50 -20.65
C THR A 9 -8.23 -0.14 -20.67
N VAL A 10 -8.18 0.49 -19.49
CA VAL A 10 -7.43 1.73 -19.29
C VAL A 10 -5.96 1.35 -19.35
N ARG A 11 -5.24 1.88 -20.36
CA ARG A 11 -3.78 1.74 -20.46
C ARG A 11 -3.17 2.54 -19.31
N MET A 12 -2.93 1.88 -18.19
CA MET A 12 -2.38 2.50 -16.98
C MET A 12 -1.01 3.13 -17.28
N PRO A 13 -0.80 4.42 -16.96
CA PRO A 13 0.52 5.04 -17.10
C PRO A 13 1.58 4.24 -16.35
N MET A 14 2.81 4.10 -16.88
CA MET A 14 3.87 3.28 -16.24
C MET A 14 4.13 3.66 -14.77
N VAL A 15 3.94 4.94 -14.40
CA VAL A 15 4.04 5.43 -13.02
C VAL A 15 3.00 4.75 -12.11
N THR A 16 1.77 4.60 -12.58
CA THR A 16 0.70 3.92 -11.84
C THR A 16 0.96 2.41 -11.71
N ARG A 17 1.71 1.81 -12.64
CA ARG A 17 2.13 0.40 -12.56
C ARG A 17 3.17 0.17 -11.48
N ARG A 18 4.18 1.04 -11.33
CA ARG A 18 5.15 0.97 -10.23
C ARG A 18 4.50 1.15 -8.87
N LEU A 19 3.55 2.07 -8.76
CA LEU A 19 2.81 2.29 -7.51
C LEU A 19 1.96 1.09 -7.08
N ARG A 20 1.68 0.15 -8.01
CA ARG A 20 0.94 -1.09 -7.80
C ARG A 20 1.84 -2.32 -7.63
N ASP A 21 3.15 -2.15 -7.72
CA ASP A 21 4.12 -3.23 -7.62
C ASP A 21 4.28 -3.65 -6.14
N PRO A 22 3.91 -4.90 -5.78
CA PRO A 22 4.03 -5.40 -4.41
C PRO A 22 5.45 -5.35 -3.88
N ASP A 23 6.48 -5.42 -4.74
CA ASP A 23 7.86 -5.37 -4.30
C ASP A 23 8.33 -3.95 -3.99
N THR A 24 7.66 -2.91 -4.50
CA THR A 24 8.07 -1.52 -4.27
C THR A 24 7.19 -0.76 -3.30
N ASN A 25 5.88 -1.08 -3.25
CA ASN A 25 4.93 -0.41 -2.39
C ASN A 25 4.43 -1.37 -1.29
N PRO A 26 4.89 -1.22 -0.04
CA PRO A 26 4.43 -2.08 1.05
C PRO A 26 3.04 -1.70 1.58
N CYS A 27 2.44 -0.61 1.12
CA CYS A 27 1.17 -0.09 1.61
C CYS A 27 0.06 -0.14 0.55
N LEU A 28 0.11 -1.16 -0.32
CA LEU A 28 -0.86 -1.32 -1.41
C LEU A 28 -2.28 -1.53 -0.91
N LEU A 29 -2.45 -2.37 0.11
CA LEU A 29 -3.76 -2.70 0.66
C LEU A 29 -4.44 -1.46 1.25
N GLU A 30 -3.70 -0.63 1.96
CA GLU A 30 -4.17 0.59 2.61
C GLU A 30 -4.43 1.67 1.56
N SER A 31 -3.56 1.77 0.54
CA SER A 31 -3.78 2.67 -0.60
C SER A 31 -5.07 2.30 -1.33
N ASP A 32 -5.30 1.02 -1.59
CA ASP A 32 -6.50 0.53 -2.26
C ASP A 32 -7.77 0.71 -1.44
N ALA A 33 -7.70 0.43 -0.14
CA ALA A 33 -8.82 0.65 0.77
C ALA A 33 -9.19 2.15 0.83
N SER A 34 -8.19 3.03 0.89
CA SER A 34 -8.43 4.47 0.90
C SER A 34 -9.00 4.99 -0.43
N ALA A 35 -8.51 4.47 -1.56
CA ALA A 35 -9.02 4.82 -2.89
C ALA A 35 -10.45 4.34 -3.08
N ARG A 36 -10.77 3.10 -2.65
CA ARG A 36 -12.12 2.54 -2.69
C ARG A 36 -13.09 3.35 -1.84
N CYS A 37 -12.70 3.70 -0.62
CA CYS A 37 -13.54 4.53 0.25
C CYS A 37 -13.89 5.86 -0.41
N MET A 38 -12.92 6.51 -1.07
CA MET A 38 -13.16 7.77 -1.78
C MET A 38 -14.15 7.60 -2.95
N ASP A 39 -14.01 6.52 -3.73
CA ASP A 39 -14.91 6.20 -4.83
C ASP A 39 -16.35 5.98 -4.35
N GLU A 40 -16.52 5.26 -3.23
CA GLU A 40 -17.83 4.95 -2.64
C GLU A 40 -18.48 6.16 -1.93
N ASN A 41 -17.69 7.14 -1.49
CA ASN A 41 -18.17 8.26 -0.68
C ASN A 41 -18.14 9.61 -1.43
N ASN A 42 -18.21 9.61 -2.75
CA ASN A 42 -18.17 10.82 -3.57
C ASN A 42 -16.98 11.73 -3.24
N TYR A 43 -15.83 11.12 -2.93
CA TYR A 43 -14.59 11.81 -2.54
C TYR A 43 -14.68 12.63 -1.23
N ASP A 44 -15.63 12.32 -0.34
CA ASP A 44 -15.67 12.86 1.02
C ASP A 44 -14.54 12.26 1.87
N LYS A 45 -13.49 13.07 2.09
CA LYS A 45 -12.29 12.65 2.82
C LYS A 45 -12.55 12.35 4.29
N GLU A 46 -13.51 13.04 4.91
CA GLU A 46 -13.78 12.90 6.35
C GLU A 46 -14.28 11.50 6.68
N ARG A 47 -15.12 10.95 5.78
CA ARG A 47 -15.60 9.55 5.85
C ARG A 47 -14.50 8.52 5.72
N CYS A 48 -13.38 8.88 5.09
CA CYS A 48 -12.27 7.98 4.81
C CYS A 48 -11.04 8.21 5.71
N SER A 49 -11.14 9.06 6.72
CA SER A 49 -10.07 9.44 7.65
C SER A 49 -9.31 8.25 8.25
N THR A 50 -10.03 7.19 8.63
CA THR A 50 -9.44 5.97 9.19
C THR A 50 -8.56 5.23 8.18
N TYR A 51 -8.98 5.14 6.91
CA TYR A 51 -8.18 4.50 5.86
C TYR A 51 -6.90 5.29 5.58
N PHE A 52 -6.99 6.62 5.56
CA PHE A 52 -5.82 7.48 5.42
C PHE A 52 -4.86 7.35 6.61
N LEU A 53 -5.39 7.21 7.83
CA LEU A 53 -4.57 6.99 9.01
C LEU A 53 -3.79 5.67 8.90
N ARG A 54 -4.45 4.57 8.53
CA ARG A 54 -3.78 3.27 8.29
C ARG A 54 -2.70 3.38 7.22
N TYR A 55 -2.99 4.04 6.11
CA TYR A 55 -2.00 4.27 5.06
C TYR A 55 -0.78 5.07 5.57
N LYS A 56 -1.01 6.14 6.34
CA LYS A 56 0.08 6.93 6.95
C LYS A 56 0.91 6.09 7.93
N ASN A 57 0.27 5.28 8.76
CA ASN A 57 0.93 4.38 9.71
C ASN A 57 1.78 3.33 8.99
N CYS A 58 1.24 2.72 7.93
CA CYS A 58 1.97 1.78 7.09
C CYS A 58 3.25 2.40 6.54
N ARG A 59 3.16 3.59 5.92
CA ARG A 59 4.36 4.26 5.39
C ARG A 59 5.37 4.59 6.49
N LYS A 60 4.89 5.04 7.65
CA LYS A 60 5.76 5.38 8.79
C LYS A 60 6.55 4.15 9.25
N PHE A 61 5.88 3.02 9.37
CA PHE A 61 6.48 1.74 9.75
C PHE A 61 7.55 1.27 8.74
N TRP A 62 7.19 1.19 7.45
CA TRP A 62 8.15 0.72 6.45
C TRP A 62 9.30 1.69 6.21
N ASN A 63 9.08 2.99 6.42
CA ASN A 63 10.17 3.98 6.44
C ASN A 63 11.12 3.75 7.62
N SER A 64 10.63 3.40 8.82
CA SER A 64 11.53 3.09 9.94
C SER A 64 12.37 1.84 9.68
N VAL A 65 11.76 0.79 9.11
CA VAL A 65 12.48 -0.42 8.68
C VAL A 65 13.53 -0.08 7.61
N MET A 66 13.16 0.72 6.62
CA MET A 66 14.09 1.17 5.58
C MET A 66 15.27 1.94 6.17
N MET A 67 15.03 2.87 7.09
CA MET A 67 16.09 3.66 7.72
C MET A 67 17.03 2.78 8.53
N GLN A 68 16.51 1.80 9.27
CA GLN A 68 17.32 0.82 10.00
C GLN A 68 18.16 -0.04 9.04
N ARG A 69 17.57 -0.55 7.95
CA ARG A 69 18.30 -1.31 6.92
C ARG A 69 19.42 -0.48 6.27
N ARG A 70 19.18 0.82 6.02
CA ARG A 70 20.21 1.75 5.52
C ARG A 70 21.36 1.91 6.50
N GLN A 71 21.07 2.11 7.79
CA GLN A 71 22.08 2.23 8.85
C GLN A 71 22.93 0.95 8.96
N ASN A 72 22.32 -0.21 8.76
CA ASN A 72 22.99 -1.51 8.78
C ASN A 72 23.69 -1.87 7.45
N GLY A 73 23.67 -0.99 6.44
CA GLY A 73 24.30 -1.24 5.14
C GLY A 73 23.59 -2.28 4.25
N VAL A 74 22.36 -2.67 4.58
CA VAL A 74 21.59 -3.69 3.85
C VAL A 74 21.01 -3.10 2.55
N LYS A 75 21.19 -3.80 1.43
CA LYS A 75 20.66 -3.42 0.10
C LYS A 75 19.83 -4.57 -0.50
N PRO A 76 18.64 -4.29 -1.07
CA PRO A 76 17.99 -2.98 -1.14
C PRO A 76 17.50 -2.49 0.24
N PRO A 77 17.48 -1.16 0.46
CA PRO A 77 16.96 -0.58 1.70
C PRO A 77 15.51 -0.92 2.00
N MET A 78 14.67 -0.95 0.96
CA MET A 78 13.30 -1.41 1.09
C MET A 78 13.28 -2.95 1.09
N PRO A 79 12.62 -3.60 2.07
CA PRO A 79 12.50 -5.05 2.08
C PRO A 79 11.67 -5.56 0.89
N THR A 80 12.01 -6.73 0.36
CA THR A 80 11.23 -7.45 -0.67
C THR A 80 9.92 -8.00 -0.10
N ALA A 81 9.00 -8.48 -0.94
CA ALA A 81 7.76 -9.09 -0.45
C ALA A 81 8.01 -10.22 0.58
N ALA A 82 8.96 -11.12 0.31
CA ALA A 82 9.29 -12.23 1.21
C ALA A 82 9.83 -11.74 2.57
N GLU A 83 10.74 -10.76 2.58
CA GLU A 83 11.27 -10.19 3.83
C GLU A 83 10.18 -9.47 4.63
N ARG A 84 9.18 -8.89 3.96
CA ARG A 84 8.06 -8.25 4.64
C ARG A 84 7.17 -9.27 5.34
N ASP A 85 6.91 -10.41 4.71
CA ASP A 85 6.13 -11.48 5.32
C ASP A 85 6.80 -12.01 6.59
N GLU A 86 8.14 -12.13 6.58
CA GLU A 86 8.91 -12.49 7.78
C GLU A 86 8.80 -11.42 8.88
N ILE A 87 8.99 -10.14 8.53
CA ILE A 87 8.89 -9.02 9.48
C ILE A 87 7.49 -8.95 10.10
N LEU A 88 6.43 -9.10 9.30
CA LEU A 88 5.05 -9.08 9.76
C LEU A 88 4.71 -10.32 10.60
N GLY A 89 5.19 -11.50 10.21
CA GLY A 89 5.04 -12.75 10.95
C GLY A 89 5.67 -12.68 12.34
N ALA A 90 6.85 -12.08 12.45
CA ALA A 90 7.55 -11.88 13.73
C ALA A 90 6.82 -10.94 14.69
N MET A 91 5.98 -10.02 14.18
CA MET A 91 5.26 -9.05 15.02
C MET A 91 3.96 -9.60 15.62
N GLY A 92 3.40 -10.68 15.06
CA GLY A 92 2.16 -11.31 15.53
C GLY A 92 0.89 -10.45 15.41
N LYS A 93 1.01 -9.18 15.01
CA LYS A 93 -0.08 -8.25 14.71
C LYS A 93 0.33 -7.28 13.62
N MET A 94 -0.65 -6.77 12.87
CA MET A 94 -0.41 -5.70 11.91
C MET A 94 0.04 -4.42 12.64
N PRO A 95 1.20 -3.84 12.28
CA PRO A 95 1.75 -2.70 12.99
C PRO A 95 1.11 -1.35 12.60
N TYR A 96 0.04 -1.36 11.80
CA TYR A 96 -0.68 -0.19 11.29
C TYR A 96 -2.16 -0.46 11.03
#